data_AF-A0A954V2H8-F1
#
_entry.id   AF-A0A954V2H8-F1
#
_cell.length_a   1.000
_cell.length_b   1.000
_cell.length_c   1.000
_cell.angle_alpha   90.00
_cell.angle_beta   90.00
_cell.angle_gamma   90.00
#
_symmetry.space_group_name_H-M   'P 1'
#
loop_
_entity.id
_entity.type
_entity.pdbx_description
1 polymer ?
#
loop_
_entity_poly.entity_id
_entity_poly.type
_entity_poly.pdbx_seq_one_letter_code
_entity_poly.pdbx_strand_id
1 'polypeptide(L)'
;MAHPEGYRKALSKMQMAAKYGLPIICFIDTAGAYPGIGAEERGQAYQIAYNLREMSRVDTPIVCVVIGEGGSGGALGIGIGDHVAILQFAYYSVISPEGCAGILWKHAKHADKAAHALRFTGKDLLEFGIIDEIVPEPLGGAHRDHRKMAATLKSSLLQALKNLSAVPKDQLLNRRYDKFRKIGLFEEGQVEPATT
;
A
#
# COMPACT_ATOMS: atom_id res chain seq x y z
N MET A 1 0.47 -3.51 -14.71
CA MET A 1 -0.31 -2.31 -14.32
C MET A 1 -1.79 -2.58 -14.58
N ALA A 2 -2.66 -2.27 -13.62
CA ALA A 2 -4.09 -2.59 -13.70
C ALA A 2 -4.91 -1.49 -14.40
N HIS A 3 -5.95 -1.91 -15.12
CA HIS A 3 -7.04 -1.06 -15.61
C HIS A 3 -8.15 -0.93 -14.54
N PRO A 4 -9.13 -0.02 -14.70
CA PRO A 4 -10.20 0.19 -13.70
C PRO A 4 -10.96 -1.09 -13.36
N GLU A 5 -11.28 -1.91 -14.36
CA GLU A 5 -11.93 -3.22 -14.18
C GLU A 5 -11.14 -4.17 -13.25
N GLY A 6 -9.81 -4.03 -13.17
CA GLY A 6 -8.98 -4.77 -12.23
C GLY A 6 -9.24 -4.40 -10.78
N TYR A 7 -9.32 -3.09 -10.48
CA TYR A 7 -9.66 -2.59 -9.16
C TYR A 7 -11.10 -2.92 -8.75
N ARG A 8 -12.05 -2.82 -9.70
CA ARG A 8 -13.45 -3.24 -9.48
C ARG A 8 -13.54 -4.73 -9.13
N LYS A 9 -12.82 -5.57 -9.88
CA LYS A 9 -12.73 -7.01 -9.60
C LYS A 9 -12.14 -7.26 -8.21
N ALA A 10 -11.04 -6.59 -7.87
CA ALA A 10 -10.40 -6.74 -6.56
C ALA A 10 -11.37 -6.43 -5.42
N LEU A 11 -12.05 -5.28 -5.48
CA LEU A 11 -13.01 -4.90 -4.45
C LEU A 11 -14.19 -5.88 -4.36
N SER A 12 -14.73 -6.33 -5.50
CA SER A 12 -15.80 -7.35 -5.50
C SER A 12 -15.38 -8.64 -4.78
N LYS A 13 -14.12 -9.08 -4.94
CA LYS A 13 -13.60 -10.24 -4.21
C LYS A 13 -13.38 -9.97 -2.73
N MET A 14 -12.96 -8.76 -2.36
CA MET A 14 -12.85 -8.35 -0.95
C MET A 14 -14.21 -8.33 -0.26
N GLN A 15 -15.24 -7.76 -0.90
CA GLN A 15 -16.62 -7.75 -0.38
C GLN A 15 -17.18 -9.17 -0.25
N MET A 16 -16.88 -10.05 -1.20
CA MET A 16 -17.24 -11.47 -1.12
C MET A 16 -16.57 -12.16 0.08
N ALA A 17 -15.27 -11.94 0.28
CA ALA A 17 -14.55 -12.50 1.43
C ALA A 17 -15.14 -12.00 2.75
N ALA A 18 -15.41 -10.70 2.86
CA ALA A 18 -16.02 -10.07 4.03
C ALA A 18 -17.40 -10.65 4.36
N LYS A 19 -18.25 -10.87 3.35
CA LYS A 19 -19.57 -11.51 3.50
C LYS A 19 -19.50 -12.88 4.19
N TYR A 20 -18.42 -13.63 3.97
CA TYR A 20 -18.20 -14.95 4.55
C TYR A 20 -17.23 -14.95 5.74
N GLY A 21 -16.84 -13.78 6.26
CA GLY A 21 -15.90 -13.66 7.37
C GLY A 21 -14.50 -14.20 7.06
N LEU A 22 -14.10 -14.20 5.79
CA LEU A 22 -12.78 -14.66 5.36
C LEU A 22 -11.79 -13.48 5.41
N PRO A 23 -10.56 -13.69 5.94
CA PRO A 23 -9.53 -12.67 5.87
C PRO A 23 -9.05 -12.47 4.43
N ILE A 24 -8.53 -11.28 4.15
CA ILE A 24 -8.07 -10.85 2.84
C ILE A 24 -6.55 -10.67 2.88
N ILE A 25 -5.85 -11.20 1.88
CA ILE A 25 -4.43 -10.95 1.68
C ILE A 25 -4.25 -10.30 0.31
N CYS A 26 -3.67 -9.11 0.27
CA CYS A 26 -3.38 -8.36 -0.94
C CYS A 26 -1.89 -8.40 -1.24
N PHE A 27 -1.51 -8.92 -2.40
CA PHE A 27 -0.14 -8.81 -2.91
C PHE A 27 -0.04 -7.62 -3.87
N ILE A 28 0.85 -6.69 -3.54
CA ILE A 28 1.10 -5.48 -4.31
C ILE A 28 2.41 -5.66 -5.06
N ASP A 29 2.31 -5.63 -6.39
CA ASP A 29 3.44 -5.65 -7.31
C ASP A 29 3.03 -4.96 -8.62
N THR A 30 3.21 -3.64 -8.66
CA THR A 30 2.83 -2.81 -9.80
C THR A 30 3.64 -1.52 -9.82
N ALA A 31 4.19 -1.17 -10.99
CA ALA A 31 4.78 0.15 -11.24
C ALA A 31 3.73 1.30 -11.16
N GLY A 32 2.44 0.97 -11.18
CA GLY A 32 1.33 1.93 -11.04
C GLY A 32 0.03 1.45 -11.68
N ALA A 33 -0.99 2.30 -11.66
CA ALA A 33 -2.20 2.09 -12.46
C ALA A 33 -1.90 2.38 -13.94
N TYR A 34 -2.52 1.63 -14.86
CA TYR A 34 -2.24 1.78 -16.29
C TYR A 34 -2.67 3.19 -16.77
N PRO A 35 -1.74 4.02 -17.31
CA PRO A 35 -2.02 5.41 -17.67
C PRO A 35 -2.40 5.53 -19.15
N GLY A 36 -3.50 4.89 -19.55
CA GLY A 36 -3.95 4.85 -20.95
C GLY A 36 -5.33 5.48 -21.15
N ILE A 37 -5.61 5.94 -22.39
CA ILE A 37 -6.87 6.60 -22.76
C ILE A 37 -8.08 5.76 -22.33
N GLY A 38 -8.10 4.46 -22.68
CA GLY A 38 -9.21 3.60 -22.30
C GLY A 38 -9.37 3.42 -20.78
N ALA A 39 -8.27 3.52 -20.00
CA ALA A 39 -8.36 3.49 -18.55
C ALA A 39 -9.01 4.78 -18.00
N GLU A 40 -8.68 5.93 -18.58
CA GLU A 40 -9.29 7.22 -18.23
C GLU A 40 -10.78 7.25 -18.59
N GLU A 41 -11.16 6.85 -19.81
CA GLU A 41 -12.56 6.76 -20.25
C GLU A 41 -13.43 5.88 -19.35
N ARG A 42 -12.82 4.87 -18.72
CA ARG A 42 -13.48 3.92 -17.80
C ARG A 42 -13.35 4.29 -16.32
N GLY A 43 -12.76 5.45 -16.01
CA GLY A 43 -12.69 6.01 -14.67
C GLY A 43 -11.63 5.40 -13.77
N GLN A 44 -10.36 5.41 -14.19
CA GLN A 44 -9.22 4.93 -13.40
C GLN A 44 -9.12 5.60 -12.03
N ALA A 45 -9.10 6.94 -11.99
CA ALA A 45 -9.04 7.68 -10.74
C ALA A 45 -10.26 7.41 -9.84
N TYR A 46 -11.46 7.40 -10.42
CA TYR A 46 -12.69 7.09 -9.70
C TYR A 46 -12.64 5.71 -9.06
N GLN A 47 -12.22 4.68 -9.80
CA GLN A 47 -12.23 3.32 -9.29
C GLN A 47 -11.18 3.10 -8.20
N ILE A 48 -10.00 3.73 -8.31
CA ILE A 48 -9.00 3.72 -7.23
C ILE A 48 -9.59 4.40 -5.98
N ALA A 49 -10.13 5.62 -6.11
CA ALA A 49 -10.72 6.34 -4.99
C ALA A 49 -11.89 5.57 -4.34
N TYR A 50 -12.72 4.94 -5.15
CA TYR A 50 -13.82 4.09 -4.69
C TYR A 50 -13.28 2.90 -3.87
N ASN A 51 -12.23 2.23 -4.35
CA ASN A 51 -11.58 1.16 -3.59
C ASN A 51 -11.02 1.68 -2.25
N LEU A 52 -10.33 2.83 -2.21
CA LEU A 52 -9.80 3.37 -0.96
C LEU A 52 -10.90 3.55 0.09
N ARG A 53 -12.02 4.16 -0.33
CA ARG A 53 -13.19 4.36 0.53
C ARG A 53 -13.78 3.05 1.01
N GLU A 54 -14.08 2.12 0.10
CA GLU A 54 -14.75 0.88 0.46
C GLU A 54 -13.85 -0.04 1.30
N MET A 55 -12.56 -0.14 0.98
CA MET A 55 -11.61 -0.95 1.74
C MET A 55 -11.48 -0.48 3.19
N SER A 56 -11.58 0.83 3.46
CA SER A 56 -11.60 1.33 4.85
C SER A 56 -12.80 0.83 5.68
N ARG A 57 -13.84 0.31 5.03
CA ARG A 57 -15.10 -0.13 5.64
C ARG A 57 -15.29 -1.65 5.62
N VAL A 58 -14.40 -2.38 4.97
CA VAL A 58 -14.47 -3.85 4.88
C VAL A 58 -14.26 -4.47 6.25
N ASP A 59 -15.25 -5.19 6.74
CA ASP A 59 -15.38 -5.63 8.12
C ASP A 59 -14.76 -7.01 8.39
N THR A 60 -13.63 -7.29 7.75
CA THR A 60 -12.80 -8.49 7.94
C THR A 60 -11.32 -8.10 7.93
N PRO A 61 -10.40 -8.88 8.54
CA PRO A 61 -8.97 -8.59 8.52
C PRO A 61 -8.41 -8.50 7.09
N ILE A 62 -7.60 -7.47 6.83
CA ILE A 62 -6.88 -7.25 5.58
C ILE A 62 -5.39 -7.15 5.87
N VAL A 63 -4.59 -8.00 5.24
CA VAL A 63 -3.13 -7.93 5.24
C VAL A 63 -2.65 -7.57 3.84
N CYS A 64 -1.95 -6.44 3.70
CA CYS A 64 -1.34 -6.02 2.45
C CYS A 64 0.16 -6.30 2.49
N VAL A 65 0.72 -6.85 1.42
CA VAL A 65 2.16 -7.09 1.30
C VAL A 65 2.67 -6.57 -0.03
N VAL A 66 3.63 -5.67 0.00
CA VAL A 66 4.37 -5.24 -1.20
C VAL A 66 5.48 -6.24 -1.48
N ILE A 67 5.33 -7.00 -2.57
CA ILE A 67 6.25 -8.10 -2.95
C ILE A 67 7.24 -7.74 -4.05
N GLY A 68 7.06 -6.57 -4.66
CA GLY A 68 7.93 -6.02 -5.69
C GLY A 68 7.79 -4.50 -5.72
N GLU A 69 7.07 -3.99 -6.71
CA GLU A 69 6.88 -2.54 -6.86
C GLU A 69 5.59 -2.05 -6.20
N GLY A 70 5.67 -1.04 -5.35
CA GLY A 70 4.54 -0.33 -4.73
C GLY A 70 4.30 1.00 -5.42
N GLY A 71 3.80 1.00 -6.65
CA GLY A 71 3.62 2.19 -7.46
C GLY A 71 2.35 3.00 -7.14
N SER A 72 2.53 4.11 -6.41
CA SER A 72 1.58 5.23 -6.27
C SER A 72 0.14 4.78 -5.90
N GLY A 73 -0.87 5.52 -6.39
CA GLY A 73 -2.28 5.22 -6.20
C GLY A 73 -2.70 3.84 -6.76
N GLY A 74 -1.94 3.29 -7.72
CA GLY A 74 -2.23 1.97 -8.25
C GLY A 74 -1.96 0.84 -7.25
N ALA A 75 -0.87 0.94 -6.51
CA ALA A 75 -0.61 0.07 -5.37
C ALA A 75 -1.61 0.33 -4.23
N LEU A 76 -1.87 1.61 -3.91
CA LEU A 76 -2.79 1.98 -2.84
C LEU A 76 -4.23 1.52 -3.08
N GLY A 77 -4.66 1.38 -4.35
CA GLY A 77 -5.98 0.88 -4.73
C GLY A 77 -6.33 -0.53 -4.24
N ILE A 78 -5.36 -1.27 -3.70
CA ILE A 78 -5.54 -2.52 -2.94
C ILE A 78 -4.71 -2.55 -1.64
N GLY A 79 -4.20 -1.40 -1.20
CA GLY A 79 -3.24 -1.24 -0.10
C GLY A 79 -3.82 -0.75 1.22
N ILE A 80 -5.14 -0.59 1.33
CA ILE A 80 -5.82 -0.18 2.57
C ILE A 80 -6.08 -1.41 3.44
N GLY A 81 -5.12 -1.73 4.31
CA GLY A 81 -5.17 -2.91 5.19
C GLY A 81 -4.93 -2.60 6.66
N ASP A 82 -5.19 -3.59 7.51
CA ASP A 82 -4.94 -3.52 8.95
C ASP A 82 -3.45 -3.69 9.25
N HIS A 83 -2.80 -4.62 8.53
CA HIS A 83 -1.36 -4.86 8.56
C HIS A 83 -0.79 -4.69 7.15
N VAL A 84 0.30 -3.93 7.02
CA VAL A 84 1.00 -3.61 5.77
C VAL A 84 2.45 -4.04 5.95
N ALA A 85 2.85 -5.04 5.20
CA ALA A 85 4.22 -5.53 5.16
C ALA A 85 4.88 -5.23 3.81
N ILE A 86 6.20 -5.26 3.78
CA ILE A 86 7.00 -5.11 2.56
C ILE A 86 8.11 -6.15 2.55
N LEU A 87 8.44 -6.70 1.39
CA LEU A 87 9.66 -7.51 1.25
C LEU A 87 10.90 -6.61 1.32
N GLN A 88 12.01 -7.15 1.83
CA GLN A 88 13.24 -6.41 2.12
C GLN A 88 13.78 -5.54 0.96
N PHE A 89 13.64 -5.98 -0.28
CA PHE A 89 14.10 -5.28 -1.49
C PHE A 89 12.96 -4.72 -2.35
N ALA A 90 11.72 -4.84 -1.89
CA ALA A 90 10.58 -4.13 -2.47
C ALA A 90 10.59 -2.64 -2.09
N TYR A 91 9.83 -1.84 -2.83
CA TYR A 91 9.71 -0.39 -2.58
C TYR A 91 8.26 0.08 -2.62
N TYR A 92 7.93 1.18 -1.95
CA TYR A 92 6.60 1.79 -2.00
C TYR A 92 6.72 3.30 -2.13
N SER A 93 6.32 3.87 -3.27
CA SER A 93 6.55 5.29 -3.59
C SER A 93 5.33 5.95 -4.22
N VAL A 94 5.17 7.26 -3.99
CA VAL A 94 4.12 8.08 -4.59
C VAL A 94 4.33 8.32 -6.09
N ILE A 95 5.57 8.23 -6.57
CA ILE A 95 5.97 8.44 -7.96
C ILE A 95 7.21 7.59 -8.26
N SER A 96 7.41 7.18 -9.52
CA SER A 96 8.67 6.52 -9.89
C SER A 96 9.87 7.49 -9.74
N PRO A 97 11.06 6.95 -9.43
CA PRO A 97 12.29 7.77 -9.37
C PRO A 97 12.53 8.56 -10.67
N GLU A 98 12.27 7.95 -11.82
CA GLU A 98 12.44 8.56 -13.14
C GLU A 98 11.45 9.71 -13.35
N GLY A 99 10.19 9.53 -12.93
CA GLY A 99 9.17 10.57 -13.00
C GLY A 99 9.51 11.76 -12.09
N CYS A 100 9.92 11.48 -10.86
CA CYS A 100 10.38 12.51 -9.92
C CYS A 100 11.59 13.28 -10.47
N ALA A 101 12.57 12.57 -11.03
CA ALA A 101 13.75 13.16 -11.67
C ALA A 101 13.39 14.03 -12.87
N GLY A 102 12.45 13.58 -13.71
CA GLY A 102 11.91 14.35 -14.83
C GLY A 102 11.25 15.66 -14.42
N ILE A 103 10.61 15.72 -13.24
CA ILE A 103 9.91 16.91 -12.74
C ILE A 103 10.89 17.84 -12.00
N LEU A 104 11.56 17.35 -10.95
CA LEU A 104 12.36 18.19 -10.05
C LEU A 104 13.74 18.52 -10.60
N TRP A 105 14.32 17.62 -11.41
CA TRP A 105 15.64 17.81 -12.02
C TRP A 105 15.60 17.95 -13.54
N LYS A 106 14.39 18.02 -14.13
CA LYS A 106 14.17 18.20 -15.58
C LYS A 106 14.86 17.14 -16.45
N HIS A 107 15.26 16.00 -15.88
CA HIS A 107 15.97 14.95 -16.61
C HIS A 107 15.97 13.61 -15.84
N ALA A 108 15.64 12.51 -16.54
CA ALA A 108 15.52 11.17 -15.95
C ALA A 108 16.85 10.60 -15.40
N LYS A 109 18.00 11.03 -15.94
CA LYS A 109 19.35 10.63 -15.46
C LYS A 109 19.59 10.83 -13.96
N HIS A 110 18.79 11.66 -13.30
CA HIS A 110 18.88 11.92 -11.86
C HIS A 110 17.95 11.00 -11.03
N ALA A 111 17.51 9.87 -11.60
CA ALA A 111 16.65 8.90 -10.92
C ALA A 111 17.27 8.35 -9.63
N ASP A 112 18.59 8.15 -9.61
CA ASP A 112 19.34 7.76 -8.41
C ASP A 112 19.18 8.80 -7.29
N LYS A 113 19.36 10.09 -7.60
CA LYS A 113 19.19 11.19 -6.65
C LYS A 113 17.75 11.32 -6.19
N ALA A 114 16.79 11.18 -7.11
CA ALA A 114 15.37 11.18 -6.79
C ALA A 114 14.98 10.01 -5.88
N ALA A 115 15.54 8.82 -6.12
CA ALA A 115 15.27 7.64 -5.29
C ALA A 115 15.70 7.84 -3.84
N HIS A 116 16.91 8.37 -3.62
CA HIS A 116 17.39 8.69 -2.27
C HIS A 116 16.54 9.78 -1.61
N ALA A 117 16.11 10.80 -2.36
CA ALA A 117 15.29 11.89 -1.83
C ALA A 117 13.87 11.44 -1.46
N LEU A 118 13.29 10.47 -2.18
CA LEU A 118 11.94 9.98 -1.94
C LEU A 118 11.81 9.10 -0.70
N ARG A 119 12.90 8.47 -0.23
CA ARG A 119 12.92 7.61 0.97
C ARG A 119 11.80 6.55 0.96
N PHE A 120 11.78 5.71 -0.06
CA PHE A 120 10.70 4.74 -0.33
C PHE A 120 11.03 3.29 0.03
N THR A 121 12.18 3.04 0.68
CA THR A 121 12.58 1.67 1.03
C THR A 121 11.78 1.17 2.22
N GLY A 122 11.71 -0.16 2.43
CA GLY A 122 11.03 -0.70 3.61
C GLY A 122 11.53 -0.13 4.94
N LYS A 123 12.83 0.21 5.04
CA LYS A 123 13.41 0.83 6.24
C LYS A 123 12.85 2.23 6.48
N ASP A 124 12.83 3.07 5.45
CA ASP A 124 12.29 4.42 5.53
C ASP A 124 10.80 4.41 5.90
N LEU A 125 10.03 3.55 5.23
CA LEU A 125 8.59 3.46 5.43
C LEU A 125 8.23 2.96 6.84
N LEU A 126 9.06 2.07 7.41
CA LEU A 126 8.90 1.61 8.78
C LEU A 126 9.21 2.74 9.78
N GLU A 127 10.29 3.51 9.54
CA GLU A 127 10.63 4.70 10.34
C GLU A 127 9.50 5.75 10.31
N PHE A 128 8.86 5.94 9.16
CA PHE A 128 7.71 6.84 9.01
C PHE A 128 6.39 6.28 9.58
N GLY A 129 6.36 5.03 10.02
CA GLY A 129 5.14 4.37 10.51
C GLY A 129 4.09 4.14 9.43
N ILE A 130 4.49 4.06 8.16
CA ILE A 130 3.61 3.80 7.00
C ILE A 130 3.33 2.30 6.86
N ILE A 131 4.32 1.46 7.16
CA ILE A 131 4.22 0.00 7.18
C ILE A 131 4.45 -0.53 8.60
N ASP A 132 4.07 -1.77 8.86
CA ASP A 132 4.24 -2.40 10.18
C ASP A 132 5.37 -3.43 10.22
N GLU A 133 5.79 -3.96 9.06
CA GLU A 133 6.73 -5.08 9.00
C GLU A 133 7.58 -5.07 7.73
N ILE A 134 8.87 -5.38 7.89
CA ILE A 134 9.75 -5.74 6.78
C ILE A 134 9.97 -7.26 6.84
N VAL A 135 9.60 -7.96 5.78
CA VAL A 135 9.78 -9.41 5.66
C VAL A 135 11.16 -9.67 5.02
N PRO A 136 12.07 -10.38 5.70
CA PRO A 136 13.41 -10.61 5.19
C PRO A 136 13.39 -11.53 3.97
N GLU A 137 14.24 -11.21 2.99
CA GLU A 137 14.41 -12.02 1.79
C GLU A 137 15.60 -12.98 1.94
N PRO A 138 15.67 -14.08 1.14
CA PRO A 138 16.86 -14.89 1.02
C PRO A 138 18.11 -14.06 0.66
N LEU A 139 19.29 -14.61 0.95
CA LEU A 139 20.55 -13.97 0.62
C LEU A 139 20.60 -13.65 -0.88
N GLY A 140 20.68 -12.36 -1.21
CA GLY A 140 20.69 -11.84 -2.58
C GLY A 140 19.32 -11.68 -3.24
N GLY A 141 18.21 -11.81 -2.50
CA GLY A 141 16.85 -11.51 -2.94
C GLY A 141 15.94 -12.72 -3.14
N ALA A 142 14.63 -12.46 -3.18
CA ALA A 142 13.54 -13.44 -3.27
C ALA A 142 13.69 -14.39 -4.46
N HIS A 143 14.16 -13.87 -5.59
CA HIS A 143 14.36 -14.62 -6.82
C HIS A 143 15.38 -15.76 -6.71
N ARG A 144 16.27 -15.72 -5.70
CA ARG A 144 17.32 -16.74 -5.51
C ARG A 144 16.82 -18.00 -4.82
N ASP A 145 15.73 -17.91 -4.06
CA ASP A 145 15.09 -19.06 -3.43
C ASP A 145 13.61 -18.77 -3.17
N HIS A 146 12.78 -19.03 -4.19
CA HIS A 146 11.34 -18.83 -4.11
C HIS A 146 10.67 -19.67 -3.01
N ARG A 147 11.18 -20.87 -2.73
CA ARG A 147 10.58 -21.75 -1.71
C ARG A 147 10.82 -21.19 -0.32
N LYS A 148 12.05 -20.75 -0.04
CA LYS A 148 12.39 -20.08 1.22
C LYS A 148 11.62 -18.77 1.37
N MET A 149 11.55 -17.96 0.31
CA MET A 149 10.78 -16.71 0.35
C MET A 149 9.29 -16.98 0.67
N ALA A 150 8.67 -17.95 0.00
CA ALA A 150 7.28 -18.32 0.26
C ALA A 150 7.07 -18.82 1.71
N ALA A 151 8.01 -19.59 2.26
CA ALA A 151 7.95 -20.05 3.65
C ALA A 151 8.05 -18.89 4.65
N THR A 152 8.99 -17.96 4.44
CA THR A 152 9.15 -16.77 5.27
C THR A 152 7.90 -15.90 5.23
N LEU A 153 7.40 -15.59 4.03
CA LEU A 153 6.20 -14.78 3.85
C LEU A 153 4.96 -15.45 4.46
N LYS A 154 4.80 -16.77 4.30
CA LYS A 154 3.72 -17.53 4.93
C LYS A 154 3.76 -17.40 6.46
N SER A 155 4.95 -17.50 7.07
CA SER A 155 5.10 -17.35 8.52
C SER A 155 4.65 -15.96 9.00
N SER A 156 5.07 -14.90 8.30
CA SER A 156 4.66 -13.52 8.57
C SER A 156 3.14 -13.35 8.44
N LEU A 157 2.55 -13.79 7.33
CA LEU A 157 1.11 -13.73 7.08
C LEU A 157 0.29 -14.46 8.16
N LEU A 158 0.71 -15.66 8.56
CA LEU A 158 0.03 -16.42 9.62
C LEU A 158 0.07 -15.69 10.97
N GLN A 159 1.20 -15.06 11.30
CA GLN A 159 1.33 -14.29 12.54
C GLN A 159 0.47 -13.02 12.51
N ALA A 160 0.48 -12.28 11.39
CA ALA A 160 -0.36 -11.10 11.21
C ALA A 160 -1.85 -11.46 11.31
N LEU A 161 -2.29 -12.51 10.61
CA LEU A 161 -3.67 -12.99 10.68
C LEU A 161 -4.06 -13.45 12.08
N LYS A 162 -3.20 -14.21 12.78
CA LYS A 162 -3.44 -14.61 14.16
C LYS A 162 -3.66 -13.41 15.08
N ASN A 163 -2.84 -12.37 14.94
CA ASN A 163 -2.96 -11.15 15.75
C ASN A 163 -4.26 -10.39 15.43
N LEU A 164 -4.60 -10.26 14.15
CA LEU A 164 -5.80 -9.55 13.71
C LEU A 164 -7.10 -10.31 14.04
N SER A 165 -7.08 -11.64 13.99
CA SER A 165 -8.24 -12.47 14.38
C SER A 165 -8.56 -12.40 15.88
N ALA A 166 -7.62 -11.94 16.72
CA ALA A 166 -7.86 -11.69 18.13
C ALA A 166 -8.53 -10.32 18.39
N VAL A 167 -8.59 -9.44 17.38
CA VAL A 167 -9.21 -8.12 17.48
C VAL A 167 -10.73 -8.24 17.26
N PRO A 168 -11.57 -7.74 18.18
CA PRO A 168 -13.00 -7.65 17.96
C PRO A 168 -13.36 -6.86 16.70
N LYS A 169 -14.39 -7.31 15.98
CA LYS A 169 -14.77 -6.76 14.67
C LYS A 169 -15.12 -5.26 14.71
N ASP A 170 -15.75 -4.81 15.79
CA ASP A 170 -16.07 -3.40 16.08
C ASP A 170 -14.81 -2.55 16.28
N GLN A 171 -13.75 -3.13 16.84
CA GLN A 171 -12.47 -2.46 17.03
C GLN A 171 -11.58 -2.50 15.79
N LEU A 172 -11.74 -3.50 14.92
CA LEU A 172 -10.93 -3.67 13.71
C LEU A 172 -11.04 -2.44 12.80
N LEU A 173 -12.26 -1.97 12.53
CA LEU A 173 -12.49 -0.81 11.67
C LEU A 173 -11.92 0.47 12.27
N ASN A 174 -12.08 0.68 13.59
CA ASN A 174 -11.51 1.84 14.28
C ASN A 174 -9.98 1.82 14.22
N ARG A 175 -9.35 0.66 14.45
CA ARG A 175 -7.89 0.52 14.33
C ARG A 175 -7.40 0.82 12.92
N ARG A 176 -8.11 0.37 11.89
CA ARG A 176 -7.77 0.70 10.50
C ARG A 176 -7.90 2.19 10.24
N TYR A 177 -9.01 2.81 10.68
CA TYR A 177 -9.20 4.24 10.57
C TYR A 177 -8.07 5.02 11.23
N ASP A 178 -7.78 4.73 12.50
CA ASP A 178 -6.73 5.40 13.28
C ASP A 178 -5.36 5.24 12.64
N LYS A 179 -5.06 4.04 12.12
CA LYS A 179 -3.81 3.76 11.40
C LYS A 179 -3.59 4.71 10.25
N PHE A 180 -4.59 4.94 9.40
CA PHE A 180 -4.43 5.85 8.26
C PHE A 180 -4.58 7.32 8.68
N ARG A 181 -5.41 7.62 9.69
CA ARG A 181 -5.68 8.98 10.14
C ARG A 181 -4.46 9.67 10.76
N LYS A 182 -3.56 8.89 11.38
CA LYS A 182 -2.30 9.38 11.99
C LYS A 182 -1.15 9.56 11.00
N ILE A 183 -1.30 9.15 9.73
CA ILE A 183 -0.24 9.28 8.74
C ILE A 183 -0.18 10.73 8.26
N GLY A 184 1.00 11.34 8.43
CA GLY A 184 1.27 12.73 8.07
C GLY A 184 1.69 13.55 9.29
N LEU A 185 2.70 14.40 9.09
CA LEU A 185 3.18 15.35 10.08
C LEU A 185 3.00 16.74 9.50
N PHE A 186 2.42 17.64 10.28
CA PHE A 186 2.21 19.03 9.91
C PHE A 186 2.39 19.90 11.15
N GLU A 187 2.84 21.14 10.94
CA GLU A 187 2.84 22.16 11.99
C GLU A 187 1.49 22.89 11.96
N GLU A 188 0.85 23.03 13.12
CA GLU A 188 -0.36 23.83 13.24
C GLU A 188 -0.01 25.32 13.14
N GLY A 189 -0.61 26.04 12.20
CA GLY A 189 -0.50 27.49 12.14
C GLY A 189 -1.23 28.14 13.31
N GLN A 190 -0.68 29.22 13.86
CA GLN A 190 -1.43 30.07 14.80
C GLN A 190 -2.63 30.66 14.07
N VAL A 191 -3.83 30.22 14.42
CA VAL A 191 -5.07 30.84 13.94
C VAL A 191 -5.23 32.16 14.71
N GLU A 192 -4.98 33.29 14.06
CA GLU A 192 -5.34 34.59 14.65
C GLU A 192 -6.86 34.61 14.88
N PRO A 193 -7.33 34.96 16.09
CA PRO A 193 -8.76 35.04 16.35
C PRO A 193 -9.37 36.06 15.40
N ALA A 194 -10.42 35.65 14.68
CA ALA A 194 -11.14 36.53 13.77
C ALA A 194 -11.54 37.81 14.51
N THR A 195 -11.04 38.95 14.05
CA THR A 195 -11.49 40.26 14.51
C THR A 195 -12.97 40.40 14.15
N THR A 196 -13.81 40.44 15.18
CA THR A 196 -15.26 40.73 15.12
C THR A 196 -15.55 42.13 14.58
#